data_AF-A0A1A2JJ04-F1
#
_entry.id   AF-A0A1A2JJ04-F1
#
_cell.length_a   1.000
_cell.length_b   1.000
_cell.length_c   1.000
_cell.angle_alpha   90.00
_cell.angle_beta   90.00
_cell.angle_gamma   90.00
#
_symmetry.space_group_name_H-M   'P 1'
#
loop_
_entity.id
_entity.type
_entity.pdbx_description
1 polymer ?
#
loop_
_entity_poly.entity_id
_entity_poly.type
_entity_poly.pdbx_seq_one_letter_code
_entity_poly.pdbx_strand_id
1 'polypeptide(L)'
;MRFIYVAAAVGMAIGGPLAATTPAHADTGVNGYVQCLGGDAKPPPPGVSAENWFPSVHVIAVDFDGGVPSAQIVQRLVEMGVKPDDAATQVRCFLANQPH
;
A
#
# COMPACT_ATOMS: atom_id res chain seq x y z
N MET A 1 -27.21 52.80 -3.12
CA MET A 1 -27.68 52.41 -1.76
C MET A 1 -26.69 51.41 -1.19
N ARG A 2 -26.32 51.60 0.06
CA ARG A 2 -25.20 50.98 0.79
C ARG A 2 -25.78 49.81 1.59
N PHE A 3 -25.34 48.58 1.37
CA PHE A 3 -25.80 47.42 2.14
C PHE A 3 -24.61 46.66 2.76
N ILE A 4 -24.37 47.05 4.00
CA ILE A 4 -23.94 46.34 5.21
C ILE A 4 -23.43 44.89 5.04
N TYR A 5 -22.20 44.69 5.52
CA TYR A 5 -21.54 43.44 5.89
C TYR A 5 -22.35 42.63 6.91
N VAL A 6 -22.49 41.32 6.69
CA VAL A 6 -22.58 40.32 7.77
C VAL A 6 -21.71 39.14 7.38
N ALA A 7 -20.54 39.03 8.01
CA ALA A 7 -19.71 37.82 7.95
C ALA A 7 -20.29 36.80 8.94
N ALA A 8 -20.93 35.76 8.42
CA ALA A 8 -21.35 34.61 9.21
C ALA A 8 -20.33 33.48 9.03
N ALA A 9 -19.46 33.33 10.03
CA ALA A 9 -18.64 32.13 10.19
C ALA A 9 -19.52 30.99 10.68
N VAL A 10 -19.62 29.91 9.90
CA VAL A 10 -20.04 28.59 10.40
C VAL A 10 -19.18 27.55 9.69
N GLY A 11 -18.14 27.09 10.39
CA GLY A 11 -17.42 25.89 10.02
C GLY A 11 -18.27 24.68 10.35
N MET A 12 -18.48 23.81 9.36
CA MET A 12 -18.87 22.42 9.60
C MET A 12 -18.07 21.55 8.65
N ALA A 13 -16.91 21.13 9.15
CA ALA A 13 -16.22 19.96 8.65
C ALA A 13 -17.10 18.75 9.00
N ILE A 14 -17.63 18.08 7.98
CA ILE A 14 -18.17 16.72 8.13
C ILE A 14 -17.33 15.83 7.22
N GLY A 15 -16.09 15.60 7.65
CA GLY A 15 -15.30 14.48 7.17
C GLY A 15 -15.94 13.22 7.71
N GLY A 16 -16.73 12.53 6.88
CA GLY A 16 -17.16 11.17 7.18
C GLY A 16 -15.93 10.27 7.20
N PRO A 17 -15.69 9.48 8.26
CA PRO A 17 -14.60 8.53 8.25
C PRO A 17 -14.93 7.46 7.22
N LEU A 18 -14.14 7.42 6.14
CA LEU A 18 -13.92 6.21 5.37
C LEU A 18 -13.32 5.19 6.35
N ALA A 19 -14.17 4.42 7.02
CA ALA A 19 -13.77 3.23 7.73
C ALA A 19 -13.44 2.14 6.70
N ALA A 20 -12.38 2.37 5.91
CA ALA A 20 -11.52 1.27 5.53
C ALA A 20 -10.94 0.79 6.87
N THR A 21 -11.47 -0.31 7.39
CA THR A 21 -10.87 -0.99 8.53
C THR A 21 -9.48 -1.42 8.09
N THR A 22 -8.48 -0.56 8.31
CA THR A 22 -7.08 -0.98 8.33
C THR A 22 -7.01 -2.08 9.39
N PRO A 23 -6.50 -3.28 9.06
CA PRO A 23 -6.26 -4.28 10.07
C PRO A 23 -5.33 -3.64 11.11
N ALA A 24 -5.74 -3.71 12.39
CA ALA A 24 -4.91 -3.24 13.48
C ALA A 24 -3.54 -3.94 13.39
N HIS A 25 -2.48 -3.13 13.28
CA HIS A 25 -1.10 -3.46 12.92
C HIS A 25 -0.40 -4.47 13.87
N ALA A 26 -0.92 -5.68 14.03
CA ALA A 26 -0.23 -6.71 14.83
C ALA A 26 0.94 -7.35 14.04
N ASP A 27 0.82 -7.41 12.72
CA ASP A 27 1.81 -8.02 11.84
C ASP A 27 2.20 -7.01 10.75
N THR A 28 3.34 -6.33 10.90
CA THR A 28 4.01 -5.60 9.81
C THR A 28 5.10 -6.48 9.19
N GLY A 29 5.81 -5.97 8.18
CA GLY A 29 6.84 -6.74 7.48
C GLY A 29 6.25 -7.93 6.72
N VAL A 30 7.00 -9.03 6.68
CA VAL A 30 6.69 -10.18 5.80
C VAL A 30 5.37 -10.85 6.14
N ASN A 31 5.04 -10.97 7.43
CA ASN A 31 3.79 -11.59 7.87
C ASN A 31 2.57 -10.75 7.48
N GLY A 32 2.64 -9.43 7.68
CA GLY A 32 1.61 -8.50 7.24
C GLY A 32 1.44 -8.48 5.73
N TYR A 33 2.55 -8.53 4.98
CA TYR A 33 2.54 -8.64 3.53
C TYR A 33 1.81 -9.89 3.05
N VAL A 34 2.14 -11.07 3.61
CA VAL A 34 1.49 -12.36 3.30
C VAL A 34 0.00 -12.31 3.60
N GLN A 35 -0.37 -11.78 4.77
CA GLN A 35 -1.78 -11.66 5.16
C GLN A 35 -2.55 -10.72 4.23
N CYS A 36 -1.92 -9.62 3.78
CA CYS A 36 -2.52 -8.67 2.85
C CYS A 36 -2.70 -9.26 1.44
N LEU A 37 -1.76 -10.07 0.96
CA LEU A 37 -1.91 -10.80 -0.30
C LEU A 37 -3.09 -11.79 -0.23
N GLY A 38 -3.23 -12.48 0.91
CA GLY A 38 -4.24 -13.50 1.11
C GLY A 38 -4.05 -14.74 0.24
N GLY A 39 -5.11 -15.55 0.13
CA GLY A 39 -5.11 -16.78 -0.66
C GLY A 39 -4.08 -17.80 -0.17
N ASP A 40 -3.28 -18.32 -1.10
CA ASP A 40 -2.27 -19.36 -0.82
C ASP A 40 -0.89 -18.80 -0.42
N ALA A 41 -0.75 -17.48 -0.29
CA ALA A 41 0.49 -16.85 0.15
C ALA A 41 0.91 -17.39 1.52
N LYS A 42 2.18 -17.77 1.64
CA LYS A 42 2.76 -18.34 2.86
C LYS A 42 3.99 -17.53 3.24
N PRO A 43 4.30 -17.36 4.54
CA PRO A 43 5.54 -16.75 4.97
C PRO A 43 6.73 -17.59 4.48
N PRO A 44 7.91 -16.96 4.32
CA PRO A 44 9.12 -17.66 3.94
C PRO A 44 9.48 -18.72 5.00
N PRO A 45 10.03 -19.87 4.59
CA PRO A 45 10.61 -20.83 5.51
C PRO A 45 11.69 -20.18 6.41
N PRO A 46 11.94 -20.71 7.62
CA PRO A 46 13.02 -20.23 8.47
C PRO A 46 14.36 -20.21 7.72
N GLY A 47 15.09 -19.09 7.81
CA GLY A 47 16.37 -18.90 7.13
C GLY A 47 16.30 -18.44 5.68
N VAL A 48 15.09 -18.29 5.10
CA VAL A 48 14.87 -17.72 3.76
C VAL A 48 14.43 -16.27 3.91
N SER A 49 15.09 -15.35 3.19
CA SER A 49 14.69 -13.94 3.18
C SER A 49 13.44 -13.71 2.33
N ALA A 50 12.72 -12.63 2.60
CA ALA A 50 11.48 -12.30 1.91
C ALA A 50 11.70 -12.04 0.41
N GLU A 51 12.84 -11.44 0.05
CA GLU A 51 13.21 -11.10 -1.32
C GLU A 51 13.45 -12.36 -2.17
N ASN A 52 14.02 -13.41 -1.56
CA ASN A 52 14.25 -14.69 -2.22
C ASN A 52 12.96 -15.52 -2.35
N TRP A 53 12.05 -15.38 -1.38
CA TRP A 53 10.77 -16.08 -1.38
C TRP A 53 9.72 -15.41 -2.27
N PHE A 54 9.76 -14.07 -2.36
CA PHE A 54 8.91 -13.26 -3.21
C PHE A 54 9.76 -12.39 -4.15
N PRO A 55 10.08 -12.86 -5.37
CA PRO A 55 10.92 -12.11 -6.30
C PRO A 55 10.41 -10.68 -6.58
N SER A 56 9.09 -10.49 -6.65
CA SER A 56 8.49 -9.17 -6.79
C SER A 56 8.81 -8.21 -5.65
N VAL A 57 8.97 -8.71 -4.41
CA VAL A 57 9.30 -7.86 -3.25
C VAL A 57 10.64 -7.17 -3.45
N HIS A 58 11.64 -7.89 -4.00
CA HIS A 58 12.92 -7.29 -4.31
C HIS A 58 12.79 -6.13 -5.32
N VAL A 59 12.03 -6.36 -6.40
CA VAL A 59 11.81 -5.33 -7.43
C VAL A 59 11.08 -4.12 -6.86
N ILE A 60 10.01 -4.35 -6.10
CA ILE A 60 9.24 -3.27 -5.49
C ILE A 60 10.10 -2.46 -4.52
N ALA A 61 10.91 -3.12 -3.67
CA ALA A 61 11.78 -2.43 -2.72
C ALA A 61 12.82 -1.56 -3.43
N VAL A 62 13.54 -2.11 -4.41
CA VAL A 62 14.57 -1.38 -5.17
C VAL A 62 13.98 -0.17 -5.88
N ASP A 63 12.83 -0.32 -6.53
CA ASP A 63 12.20 0.78 -7.26
C ASP A 63 11.60 1.82 -6.32
N PHE A 64 10.98 1.39 -5.22
CA PHE A 64 10.41 2.29 -4.22
C PHE A 64 11.50 3.13 -3.55
N ASP A 65 12.59 2.49 -3.10
CA ASP A 65 13.74 3.17 -2.50
C ASP A 65 14.45 4.09 -3.51
N GLY A 66 14.39 3.75 -4.80
CA GLY A 66 14.83 4.58 -5.91
C GLY A 66 13.90 5.76 -6.26
N GLY A 67 12.77 5.90 -5.57
CA GLY A 67 11.80 6.98 -5.77
C GLY A 67 10.90 6.80 -6.99
N VAL A 68 10.80 5.58 -7.53
CA VAL A 68 9.90 5.27 -8.65
C VAL A 68 8.44 5.35 -8.17
N PRO A 69 7.54 6.06 -8.88
CA PRO A 69 6.13 6.12 -8.50
C PRO A 69 5.48 4.73 -8.52
N SER A 70 4.63 4.42 -7.53
CA SER A 70 4.01 3.09 -7.38
C SER A 70 3.29 2.60 -8.63
N ALA A 71 2.65 3.48 -9.41
CA ALA A 71 2.00 3.11 -10.67
C ALA A 71 3.00 2.59 -11.73
N GLN A 72 4.21 3.15 -11.76
CA GLN A 72 5.28 2.66 -12.65
C GLN A 72 5.84 1.33 -12.16
N ILE A 73 5.93 1.12 -10.84
CA ILE A 73 6.31 -0.17 -10.25
C ILE A 73 5.30 -1.25 -10.65
N VAL A 74 3.99 -0.96 -10.52
CA VAL A 74 2.92 -1.87 -10.98
C VAL A 74 3.09 -2.21 -12.46
N GLN A 75 3.29 -1.21 -13.31
CA GLN A 75 3.49 -1.42 -14.75
C GLN A 75 4.70 -2.32 -15.04
N ARG A 76 5.82 -2.12 -14.32
CA ARG A 76 7.01 -2.97 -14.46
C ARG A 76 6.74 -4.42 -14.06
N LEU A 77 6.03 -4.66 -12.96
CA LEU A 77 5.64 -6.02 -12.56
C LEU A 77 4.80 -6.70 -13.66
N VAL A 78 3.90 -5.96 -14.30
CA VAL A 78 3.09 -6.45 -15.42
C VAL A 78 3.96 -6.80 -16.63
N GLU A 79 4.94 -5.96 -16.97
CA GLU A 79 5.90 -6.23 -18.06
C GLU A 79 6.77 -7.46 -17.80
N MET A 80 6.98 -7.82 -16.53
CA MET A 80 7.65 -9.06 -16.12
C MET A 80 6.71 -10.28 -16.07
N GLY A 81 5.43 -10.11 -16.44
CA GLY A 81 4.45 -11.20 -16.54
C GLY A 81 3.57 -11.41 -15.31
N VAL A 82 3.62 -10.53 -14.31
CA VAL A 82 2.65 -10.54 -13.19
C VAL A 82 1.30 -10.08 -13.71
N LYS A 83 0.20 -10.72 -13.29
CA LYS A 83 -1.15 -10.26 -13.69
C LYS A 83 -1.39 -8.83 -13.16
N PRO A 84 -2.07 -7.95 -13.90
CA PRO A 84 -2.29 -6.57 -13.49
C PRO A 84 -2.87 -6.39 -12.08
N ASP A 85 -3.91 -7.16 -11.73
CA ASP A 85 -4.55 -7.08 -10.41
C ASP A 85 -3.64 -7.59 -9.28
N ASP A 86 -2.83 -8.62 -9.57
CA ASP A 86 -1.85 -9.17 -8.64
C ASP A 86 -0.71 -8.17 -8.43
N ALA A 87 -0.22 -7.53 -9.49
CA ALA A 87 0.82 -6.51 -9.42
C ALA A 87 0.39 -5.31 -8.58
N ALA A 88 -0.83 -4.80 -8.83
CA ALA A 88 -1.41 -3.72 -8.03
C ALA A 88 -1.58 -4.13 -6.55
N THR A 89 -2.00 -5.36 -6.29
CA THR A 89 -2.15 -5.90 -4.94
C THR A 89 -0.81 -6.07 -4.23
N GLN A 90 0.21 -6.60 -4.91
CA GLN A 90 1.56 -6.75 -4.37
C GLN A 90 2.15 -5.40 -3.96
N VAL A 91 2.08 -4.38 -4.83
CA VAL A 91 2.59 -3.04 -4.50
C VAL A 91 1.82 -2.42 -3.33
N ARG A 92 0.48 -2.49 -3.34
CA ARG A 92 -0.35 -1.97 -2.23
C ARG A 92 0.00 -2.65 -0.90
N CYS A 93 0.13 -3.98 -0.91
CA CYS A 93 0.44 -4.75 0.29
C CYS A 93 1.86 -4.51 0.78
N PHE A 94 2.83 -4.31 -0.11
CA PHE A 94 4.20 -3.97 0.26
C PHE A 94 4.23 -2.62 1.01
N LEU A 95 3.61 -1.59 0.44
CA LEU A 95 3.58 -0.24 1.04
C LEU A 95 2.88 -0.21 2.40
N ALA A 96 1.78 -0.96 2.53
CA ALA A 96 1.00 -1.03 3.76
C ALA A 96 1.74 -1.76 4.91
N ASN A 97 2.76 -2.55 4.60
CA ASN A 97 3.46 -3.41 5.56
C ASN A 97 4.96 -3.13 5.64
N GLN A 98 5.43 -1.96 5.20
CA GLN A 98 6.83 -1.58 5.41
C GLN A 98 7.16 -1.55 6.91
N PRO A 99 8.29 -2.14 7.33
CA PRO A 99 8.78 -1.97 8.69
C PRO A 99 9.11 -0.49 8.93
N HIS A 100 8.62 0.06 10.04
CA HIS A 100 8.90 1.43 10.49
C HIS A 100 10.22 1.52 11.25
#